data_AF-A0A2V3IB63-F1
#
_entry.id   AF-A0A2V3IB63-F1
#
_cell.length_a   1.000
_cell.length_b   1.000
_cell.length_c   1.000
_cell.angle_alpha   90.00
_cell.angle_beta   90.00
_cell.angle_gamma   90.00
#
_symmetry.space_group_name_H-M   'P 1'
#
loop_
_entity.id
_entity.type
_entity.pdbx_description
1 polymer ?
#
loop_
_entity_poly.entity_id
_entity_poly.type
_entity_poly.pdbx_seq_one_letter_code
_entity_poly.pdbx_strand_id
1 'polypeptide(L)'
;MSVNYRTVGMRNKVETRLKKCKKGGKTAIFLLVDSENLSSTSNAEKTAKELFKASKSMKNLFPVILVGGSSATDQIGMDKAVRILRKKTKMPIVLFPGNITGVVPKAHAILFTSLMNSENPY
;
A
#
# COMPACT_ATOMS: atom_id res chain seq x y z
N MET A 1 24.62 -20.00 16.68
CA MET A 1 23.28 -20.12 16.05
C MET A 1 23.25 -19.14 14.88
N SER A 2 23.39 -19.63 13.64
CA SER A 2 23.42 -18.76 12.45
C SER A 2 21.98 -18.53 11.96
N VAL A 3 21.51 -17.28 12.02
CA VAL A 3 20.18 -16.91 11.50
C VAL A 3 20.30 -16.81 9.98
N ASN A 4 19.86 -17.85 9.28
CA ASN A 4 19.72 -17.85 7.83
C ASN A 4 18.68 -16.81 7.40
N TYR A 5 19.13 -15.62 6.99
CA TYR A 5 18.31 -14.74 6.17
C TYR A 5 18.10 -15.43 4.83
N ARG A 6 16.94 -16.08 4.65
CA ARG A 6 16.46 -16.46 3.32
C ARG A 6 16.52 -15.21 2.45
N THR A 7 17.37 -15.23 1.44
CA THR A 7 17.41 -14.25 0.35
C THR A 7 16.06 -14.34 -0.36
N VAL A 8 15.12 -13.48 0.06
CA VAL A 8 13.77 -13.42 -0.49
C VAL A 8 13.89 -13.05 -1.97
N GLY A 9 13.50 -13.99 -2.83
CA GLY A 9 13.51 -13.86 -4.28
C GLY A 9 12.90 -12.52 -4.74
N MET A 10 13.77 -11.70 -5.34
CA MET A 10 13.54 -10.38 -5.94
C MET A 10 12.98 -9.30 -4.99
N ARG A 11 13.91 -8.51 -4.43
CA ARG A 11 13.66 -7.16 -3.90
C ARG A 11 13.03 -6.27 -5.00
N ASN A 12 12.16 -5.33 -4.63
CA ASN A 12 11.62 -4.25 -5.51
C ASN A 12 10.57 -4.63 -6.57
N LYS A 13 9.65 -5.56 -6.28
CA LYS A 13 8.56 -5.92 -7.21
C LYS A 13 7.64 -4.76 -7.61
N VAL A 14 7.38 -3.82 -6.69
CA VAL A 14 6.51 -2.65 -6.95
C VAL A 14 7.21 -1.70 -7.92
N GLU A 15 8.42 -1.23 -7.59
CA GLU A 15 9.23 -0.34 -8.42
C GLU A 15 9.46 -0.93 -9.83
N THR A 16 9.82 -2.21 -9.91
CA THR A 16 10.04 -2.90 -11.20
C THR A 16 8.79 -2.88 -12.07
N ARG A 17 7.60 -3.09 -11.48
CA ARG A 17 6.33 -3.02 -12.22
C ARG A 17 6.02 -1.60 -12.67
N LEU A 18 6.25 -0.58 -11.84
CA LEU A 18 6.09 0.82 -12.22
C LEU A 18 7.00 1.21 -13.39
N LYS A 19 8.27 0.78 -13.35
CA LYS A 19 9.23 0.98 -14.46
C LYS A 19 8.75 0.30 -15.76
N LYS A 20 8.21 -0.92 -15.68
CA LYS A 20 7.62 -1.62 -16.84
C LYS A 20 6.37 -0.91 -17.38
N CYS A 21 5.51 -0.41 -16.49
CA CYS A 21 4.32 0.36 -16.86
C CYS A 21 4.70 1.62 -17.66
N LYS A 22 5.69 2.39 -17.16
CA LYS A 22 6.25 3.56 -17.87
C LYS A 22 6.79 3.21 -19.26
N LYS A 23 7.54 2.11 -19.40
CA LYS A 23 8.12 1.69 -20.69
C LYS A 23 7.07 1.15 -21.68
N GLY A 24 6.05 0.47 -21.18
CA GLY A 24 5.03 -0.21 -22.00
C GLY A 24 3.76 0.60 -22.27
N GLY A 25 3.74 1.91 -21.93
CA GLY A 25 2.56 2.76 -22.13
C GLY A 25 1.35 2.41 -21.26
N LYS A 26 1.56 1.58 -20.22
CA LYS A 26 0.50 1.19 -19.28
C LYS A 26 0.48 2.17 -18.11
N THR A 27 -0.65 2.83 -17.87
CA THR A 27 -0.76 3.80 -16.77
C THR A 27 -0.93 3.11 -15.43
N ALA A 28 -0.13 3.51 -14.43
CA ALA A 28 -0.35 3.13 -13.05
C ALA A 28 -1.42 4.03 -12.43
N ILE A 29 -2.39 3.44 -11.72
CA ILE A 29 -3.40 4.17 -10.96
C ILE A 29 -3.24 3.84 -9.48
N PHE A 30 -3.18 4.86 -8.65
CA PHE A 30 -3.02 4.74 -7.21
C PHE A 30 -4.36 5.00 -6.53
N LEU A 31 -4.93 3.95 -5.96
CA LEU A 31 -6.19 4.00 -5.22
C LEU A 31 -5.87 4.27 -3.76
N LEU A 32 -6.08 5.51 -3.33
CA LEU A 32 -5.86 5.91 -1.94
C LEU A 32 -6.99 5.40 -1.06
N VAL A 33 -6.61 4.69 0.00
CA VAL A 33 -7.50 4.23 1.05
C VAL A 33 -7.03 4.85 2.35
N ASP A 34 -7.89 5.69 2.92
CA ASP A 34 -7.68 6.22 4.26
C ASP A 34 -7.68 5.08 5.28
N SER A 35 -6.68 5.06 6.14
CA SER A 35 -6.56 4.08 7.23
C SER A 35 -7.69 4.18 8.25
N GLU A 36 -8.30 5.35 8.46
CA GLU A 36 -9.44 5.51 9.38
C GLU A 36 -10.68 4.72 8.92
N ASN A 37 -10.88 4.64 7.60
CA ASN A 37 -11.94 3.85 6.99
C ASN A 37 -11.75 2.34 7.21
N LEU A 38 -10.57 1.91 7.68
CA LEU A 38 -10.21 0.51 7.90
C LEU A 38 -10.18 0.12 9.39
N SER A 39 -10.67 1.00 10.27
CA SER A 39 -10.72 0.82 11.73
C SER A 39 -11.44 -0.47 12.18
N SER A 40 -12.42 -0.95 11.41
CA SER A 40 -13.11 -2.21 11.69
C SER A 40 -12.80 -3.29 10.64
N THR A 41 -12.84 -4.56 11.06
CA THR A 41 -12.65 -5.71 10.14
C THR A 41 -13.67 -5.68 9.00
N SER A 42 -14.94 -5.39 9.31
CA SER A 42 -16.02 -5.38 8.32
C SER A 42 -15.82 -4.30 7.25
N ASN A 43 -15.40 -3.10 7.66
CA ASN A 43 -15.12 -2.01 6.73
C ASN A 43 -13.92 -2.37 5.85
N ALA A 44 -12.82 -2.87 6.43
CA ALA A 44 -11.65 -3.29 5.66
C ALA A 44 -11.98 -4.40 4.63
N GLU A 45 -12.84 -5.35 4.99
CA GLU A 45 -13.32 -6.37 4.05
C GLU A 45 -14.21 -5.79 2.95
N LYS A 46 -15.11 -4.86 3.28
CA LYS A 46 -15.96 -4.16 2.31
C LYS A 46 -15.09 -3.38 1.31
N THR A 47 -14.17 -2.56 1.80
CA THR A 47 -13.23 -1.81 0.96
C THR A 47 -12.39 -2.73 0.09
N ALA A 48 -11.92 -3.86 0.61
CA ALA A 48 -11.18 -4.82 -0.21
C ALA A 48 -12.02 -5.39 -1.37
N LYS A 49 -13.30 -5.68 -1.12
CA LYS A 49 -14.23 -6.15 -2.16
C LYS A 49 -14.48 -5.06 -3.22
N GLU A 50 -14.65 -3.82 -2.79
CA GLU A 50 -14.86 -2.67 -3.69
C GLU A 50 -13.64 -2.40 -4.56
N LEU A 51 -12.43 -2.36 -3.97
CA LEU A 51 -11.17 -2.24 -4.71
C LEU A 51 -10.99 -3.37 -5.71
N PHE A 52 -11.32 -4.60 -5.34
CA PHE A 52 -11.25 -5.74 -6.26
C PHE A 52 -12.22 -5.58 -7.44
N LYS A 53 -13.47 -5.16 -7.19
CA LYS A 53 -14.44 -4.89 -8.25
C LYS A 53 -13.97 -3.75 -9.16
N ALA A 54 -13.51 -2.64 -8.59
CA ALA A 54 -12.96 -1.51 -9.34
C ALA A 54 -11.75 -1.92 -10.19
N SER A 55 -10.86 -2.77 -9.65
CA SER A 55 -9.70 -3.26 -10.42
C SER A 55 -10.06 -4.06 -11.67
N LYS A 56 -11.24 -4.71 -11.69
CA LYS A 56 -11.72 -5.47 -12.87
C LYS A 56 -12.24 -4.57 -13.99
N SER A 57 -12.75 -3.38 -13.68
CA SER A 57 -13.22 -2.41 -14.70
C SER A 57 -12.09 -1.56 -15.27
N MET A 58 -10.95 -1.49 -14.57
CA MET A 58 -9.74 -0.74 -14.97
C MET A 58 -8.93 -1.45 -16.07
N LYS A 59 -9.49 -1.54 -17.28
CA LYS A 59 -8.79 -2.08 -18.45
C LYS A 59 -7.55 -1.25 -18.76
N ASN A 60 -6.45 -1.94 -19.10
CA ASN A 60 -5.16 -1.35 -19.42
C ASN A 60 -4.54 -0.44 -18.34
N LEU A 61 -4.97 -0.53 -17.08
CA LEU A 61 -4.32 0.14 -15.95
C LEU A 61 -3.58 -0.85 -15.06
N PHE A 62 -2.60 -0.35 -14.33
CA PHE A 62 -1.93 -1.07 -13.27
C PHE A 62 -2.34 -0.48 -11.91
N PRO A 63 -3.33 -1.08 -11.24
CA PRO A 63 -3.85 -0.51 -10.02
C PRO A 63 -2.99 -0.89 -8.82
N VAL A 64 -2.67 0.11 -8.00
CA VAL A 64 -1.88 0.02 -6.77
C VAL A 64 -2.72 0.61 -5.64
N ILE A 65 -2.78 -0.07 -4.49
CA ILE A 65 -3.46 0.46 -3.31
C ILE A 65 -2.45 1.31 -2.53
N LEU A 66 -2.75 2.58 -2.31
CA LEU A 66 -2.10 3.39 -1.27
C LEU A 66 -2.91 3.26 0.01
N VAL A 67 -2.25 3.00 1.13
CA VAL A 67 -2.92 2.95 2.44
C VAL A 67 -2.27 3.95 3.37
N GLY A 68 -3.07 4.84 3.95
CA GLY A 68 -2.64 5.89 4.86
C GLY A 68 -3.22 7.25 4.47
N GLY A 69 -2.47 8.33 4.69
CA GLY A 69 -2.91 9.71 4.46
C GLY A 69 -3.53 10.40 5.69
N SER A 70 -3.88 9.66 6.75
CA SER A 70 -4.31 10.23 8.03
C SER A 70 -3.15 10.29 9.06
N SER A 71 -3.17 11.34 9.89
CA SER A 71 -2.26 11.52 11.02
C SER A 71 -2.68 10.76 12.30
N ALA A 72 -3.93 10.27 12.35
CA ALA A 72 -4.52 9.67 13.55
C ALA A 72 -4.59 8.12 13.49
N THR A 73 -3.63 7.49 12.81
CA THR A 73 -3.66 6.04 12.60
C THR A 73 -2.97 5.27 13.72
N ASP A 74 -3.68 4.34 14.35
CA ASP A 74 -3.08 3.33 15.23
C ASP A 74 -2.33 2.25 14.42
N GLN A 75 -1.14 1.87 14.87
CA GLN A 75 -0.27 0.92 14.17
C GLN A 75 -0.90 -0.49 14.11
N ILE A 76 -1.63 -0.90 15.16
CA ILE A 76 -2.31 -2.21 15.21
C ILE A 76 -3.45 -2.23 14.20
N GLY A 77 -4.26 -1.17 14.17
CA GLY A 77 -5.31 -0.97 13.17
C GLY A 77 -4.77 -1.04 11.75
N MET A 78 -3.69 -0.30 11.46
CA MET A 78 -3.03 -0.29 10.15
C MET A 78 -2.52 -1.67 9.72
N ASP A 79 -1.84 -2.40 10.62
CA ASP A 79 -1.31 -3.73 10.33
C ASP A 79 -2.43 -4.74 10.07
N LYS A 80 -3.52 -4.68 10.84
CA LYS A 80 -4.71 -5.49 10.62
C LYS A 80 -5.37 -5.18 9.27
N ALA A 81 -5.54 -3.91 8.93
CA ALA A 81 -6.09 -3.46 7.67
C ALA A 81 -5.27 -3.96 6.46
N VAL A 82 -3.95 -3.75 6.49
CA VAL A 82 -3.03 -4.23 5.44
C VAL A 82 -3.08 -5.75 5.31
N ARG A 83 -3.20 -6.51 6.42
CA ARG A 83 -3.37 -7.96 6.36
C ARG A 83 -4.65 -8.39 5.68
N ILE A 84 -5.78 -7.72 5.97
CA ILE A 84 -7.07 -8.01 5.35
C ILE A 84 -7.01 -7.73 3.86
N LEU A 85 -6.55 -6.53 3.46
CA LEU A 85 -6.36 -6.16 2.06
C LEU A 85 -5.49 -7.20 1.33
N ARG A 86 -4.35 -7.56 1.91
CA ARG A 86 -3.41 -8.51 1.30
C ARG A 86 -3.98 -9.92 1.17
N LYS A 87 -4.91 -10.33 2.03
CA LYS A 87 -5.63 -11.61 1.90
C LYS A 87 -6.69 -11.58 0.79
N LYS A 88 -7.34 -10.44 0.58
CA LYS A 88 -8.51 -10.30 -0.31
C LYS A 88 -8.16 -9.79 -1.71
N THR A 89 -7.01 -9.13 -1.89
CA THR A 89 -6.57 -8.60 -3.19
C THR A 89 -5.17 -9.11 -3.57
N LYS A 90 -4.90 -9.13 -4.89
CA LYS A 90 -3.56 -9.40 -5.45
C LYS A 90 -2.83 -8.12 -5.87
N MET A 91 -3.43 -6.97 -5.66
CA MET A 91 -2.86 -5.67 -6.01
C MET A 91 -1.69 -5.35 -5.08
N PRO A 92 -0.66 -4.64 -5.57
CA PRO A 92 0.36 -4.09 -4.69
C PRO A 92 -0.28 -3.14 -3.68
N ILE A 93 0.24 -3.17 -2.47
CA ILE A 93 -0.19 -2.34 -1.33
C ILE A 93 1.04 -1.56 -0.93
N VAL A 94 0.98 -0.24 -1.03
CA VAL A 94 2.07 0.68 -0.74
C VAL A 94 1.60 1.59 0.39
N LEU A 95 2.42 1.70 1.43
CA LEU A 95 2.13 2.61 2.53
C LEU A 95 2.29 4.05 2.04
N PHE A 96 1.32 4.89 2.35
CA PHE A 96 1.38 6.34 2.21
C PHE A 96 1.22 6.96 3.60
N PRO A 97 2.26 6.87 4.45
CA PRO A 97 2.16 7.23 5.85
C PRO A 97 1.97 8.75 6.02
N GLY A 98 1.02 9.15 6.88
CA GLY A 98 0.95 10.52 7.39
C GLY A 98 1.89 10.76 8.59
N ASN A 99 2.32 9.69 9.26
CA ASN A 99 3.23 9.71 10.41
C ASN A 99 3.94 8.33 10.55
N ILE A 100 4.80 8.19 11.57
CA ILE A 100 5.54 6.95 11.82
C ILE A 100 4.67 5.72 12.15
N THR A 101 3.47 5.90 12.71
CA THR A 101 2.59 4.78 13.09
C THR A 101 1.96 4.11 11.88
N GLY A 102 2.00 4.74 10.72
CA GLY A 102 1.61 4.15 9.43
C GLY A 102 2.57 3.08 8.90
N VAL A 103 3.74 2.87 9.52
CA VAL A 103 4.75 1.92 9.04
C VAL A 103 4.47 0.51 9.58
N VAL A 104 4.08 -0.42 8.69
CA VAL A 104 3.73 -1.82 9.04
C VAL A 104 4.38 -2.85 8.11
N PRO A 105 4.77 -4.04 8.61
CA PRO A 105 5.67 -4.95 7.91
C PRO A 105 5.03 -5.75 6.77
N LYS A 106 3.69 -5.73 6.64
CA LYS A 106 2.97 -6.57 5.68
C LYS A 106 2.64 -5.89 4.35
N ALA A 107 2.96 -4.61 4.20
CA ALA A 107 2.85 -3.91 2.91
C ALA A 107 3.94 -4.37 1.92
N HIS A 108 3.73 -4.08 0.64
CA HIS A 108 4.67 -4.46 -0.42
C HIS A 108 5.75 -3.41 -0.67
N ALA A 109 5.46 -2.13 -0.36
CA ALA A 109 6.40 -1.02 -0.40
C ALA A 109 5.91 0.13 0.49
N ILE A 110 6.71 1.17 0.60
CA ILE A 110 6.38 2.45 1.24
C ILE A 110 6.67 3.56 0.23
N LEU A 111 5.78 4.53 0.12
CA LEU A 111 6.06 5.79 -0.56
C LEU A 111 6.82 6.68 0.43
N PHE A 112 8.14 6.61 0.38
CA PHE A 112 9.02 7.36 1.27
C PHE A 112 9.18 8.78 0.74
N THR A 113 8.37 9.70 1.24
CA THR A 113 8.28 11.09 0.76
C THR A 113 9.01 12.06 1.67
N SER A 114 9.50 13.16 1.10
CA SER A 114 9.98 14.33 1.83
C SER A 114 9.08 15.52 1.49
N LEU A 115 8.56 16.20 2.52
CA LEU A 115 7.73 17.40 2.35
C LEU A 115 8.64 18.62 2.19
N MET A 116 9.10 18.85 0.95
CA MET A 116 10.15 19.83 0.63
C MET A 116 9.79 21.30 0.95
N ASN A 117 8.50 21.60 1.09
CA ASN A 117 8.01 22.93 1.43
C ASN A 117 7.59 23.06 2.90
N SER A 118 7.92 22.09 3.75
CA SER A 118 7.69 22.18 5.18
C SER A 118 8.80 23.00 5.84
N GLU A 119 8.42 23.97 6.67
CA GLU A 119 9.34 24.62 7.62
C GLU A 119 9.62 23.71 8.83
N ASN A 120 8.80 22.67 9.01
CA ASN A 120 8.95 21.69 10.07
C ASN A 120 9.70 20.44 9.55
N PRO A 121 10.85 20.05 10.12
CA PRO A 121 11.61 18.87 9.71
C PRO A 121 10.96 17.53 10.11
N TYR A 122 9.76 17.55 10.70
CA TYR A 122 9.06 16.40 11.29
C TYR A 122 8.13 15.69 10.30
#